data_AF-A0A3Q2TQK4-F1
#
_entry.id   AF-A0A3Q2TQK4-F1
#
_cell.length_a   1.000
_cell.length_b   1.000
_cell.length_c   1.000
_cell.angle_alpha   90.00
_cell.angle_beta   90.00
_cell.angle_gamma   90.00
#
_symmetry.space_group_name_H-M   'P 1'
#
loop_
_entity.id
_entity.type
_entity.pdbx_description
1 polymer ?
#
loop_
_entity_poly.entity_id
_entity_poly.type
_entity_poly.pdbx_seq_one_letter_code
_entity_poly.pdbx_strand_id
1 'polypeptide(L)'
;CSRCLQPPAANRLRFSRVLALFSLFTITCFAVFLFHGKDSDLMLPSIRQYVVKRNGTFFGKIMKHVWPTRPSDVSQKTTATSAKPLELCPDTPPNLVGPLPVEFETKRTLEDVRNQVGSLLQQGGRFKPSNCIARQKVSPYIEDRGSSFK
;
A
#
# COMPACT_ATOMS: atom_id res chain seq x y z
N CYS A 1 18.96 49.05 38.16
CA CYS A 1 17.53 48.70 38.30
C CYS A 1 17.31 47.35 37.63
N SER A 2 17.46 46.25 38.37
CA SER A 2 17.53 44.89 37.81
C SER A 2 16.33 44.04 38.24
N ARG A 3 15.14 44.65 38.19
CA ARG A 3 13.90 43.99 38.63
C ARG A 3 12.75 44.25 37.65
N CYS A 4 12.98 43.90 36.39
CA CYS A 4 11.90 43.74 35.43
C CYS A 4 12.14 42.43 34.67
N LEU A 5 11.37 41.40 35.02
CA LEU A 5 10.75 40.36 34.18
C LEU A 5 10.64 39.00 34.92
N GLN A 6 9.99 38.99 36.08
CA GLN A 6 9.55 37.74 36.71
C GLN A 6 8.04 37.64 36.52
N PRO A 7 7.52 36.67 35.74
CA PRO A 7 6.08 36.52 35.55
C PRO A 7 5.41 36.16 36.89
N PRO A 8 4.18 36.65 37.14
CA PRO A 8 3.52 36.51 38.44
C PRO A 8 3.39 35.04 38.84
N ALA A 9 4.00 34.67 39.97
CA ALA A 9 4.04 33.30 40.51
C ALA A 9 2.65 32.67 40.70
N ALA A 10 1.61 33.50 40.86
CA ALA A 10 0.22 33.08 40.98
C ALA A 10 -0.31 32.36 39.73
N ASN A 11 0.09 32.78 38.53
CA ASN A 11 -0.40 32.21 37.27
C ASN A 11 0.32 30.92 36.91
N ARG A 12 1.57 30.75 37.38
CA ARG A 12 2.36 29.52 37.20
C ARG A 12 1.77 28.35 37.99
N LEU A 13 1.33 28.58 39.24
CA LEU A 13 0.62 27.56 40.02
C LEU A 13 -0.74 27.21 39.43
N ARG A 14 -1.51 28.18 38.93
CA ARG A 14 -2.82 27.92 38.30
C ARG A 14 -2.67 27.11 37.00
N PHE A 15 -1.72 27.49 36.15
CA PHE A 15 -1.43 26.74 34.92
C PHE A 15 -0.92 25.32 35.21
N SER A 16 -0.03 25.17 36.20
CA SER A 16 0.44 23.85 36.65
C SER A 16 -0.70 22.98 37.19
N ARG A 17 -1.67 23.56 37.90
CA ARG A 17 -2.87 22.84 38.38
C ARG A 17 -3.78 22.43 37.22
N VAL A 18 -3.99 23.29 36.24
CA VAL A 18 -4.77 22.97 35.03
C VAL A 18 -4.11 21.84 34.24
N LEU A 19 -2.79 21.89 34.05
CA LEU A 19 -2.04 20.82 33.39
C LEU A 19 -2.12 19.50 34.16
N ALA A 20 -2.01 19.55 35.49
CA ALA A 20 -2.14 18.36 36.33
C ALA A 20 -3.54 17.74 36.19
N LEU A 21 -4.61 18.55 36.24
CA LEU A 21 -5.98 18.07 36.04
C LEU A 21 -6.20 17.48 34.64
N PHE A 22 -5.64 18.11 33.60
CA PHE A 22 -5.72 17.58 32.24
C PHE A 22 -5.00 16.24 32.11
N SER A 23 -3.79 16.11 32.69
CA SER A 23 -3.06 14.83 32.69
C SER A 23 -3.78 13.72 33.46
N LEU A 24 -4.44 14.04 34.58
CA LEU A 24 -5.21 13.06 35.33
C LEU A 24 -6.47 12.64 34.57
N PHE A 25 -7.14 13.59 33.92
CA PHE A 25 -8.31 13.33 33.09
C PHE A 25 -7.95 12.44 31.91
N THR A 26 -6.87 12.73 31.18
CA THR A 26 -6.43 11.90 30.06
C THR A 26 -6.06 10.49 30.50
N ILE A 27 -5.27 10.34 31.56
CA ILE A 27 -4.91 9.01 32.11
C ILE A 27 -6.16 8.22 32.51
N THR A 28 -7.13 8.87 33.16
CA THR A 28 -8.40 8.23 33.55
C THR A 28 -9.21 7.81 32.33
N CYS A 29 -9.35 8.66 31.32
CA CYS A 29 -10.02 8.33 30.07
C CYS A 29 -9.32 7.18 29.34
N PHE A 30 -7.99 7.15 29.30
CA PHE A 30 -7.23 6.05 28.73
C PHE A 30 -7.42 4.75 29.51
N ALA A 31 -7.39 4.79 30.84
CA ALA A 31 -7.66 3.61 31.66
C ALA A 31 -9.07 3.08 31.39
N VAL A 32 -10.09 3.93 31.42
CA VAL A 32 -11.48 3.60 31.07
C VAL A 32 -11.55 3.00 29.66
N PHE A 33 -10.89 3.62 28.68
CA PHE A 33 -10.83 3.11 27.31
C PHE A 33 -10.13 1.74 27.23
N LEU A 34 -9.10 1.48 28.02
CA LEU A 34 -8.42 0.17 28.08
C LEU A 34 -9.24 -0.89 28.83
N PHE A 35 -10.00 -0.49 29.85
CA PHE A 35 -10.87 -1.38 30.62
C PHE A 35 -12.15 -1.74 29.87
N HIS A 36 -12.77 -0.78 29.17
CA HIS A 36 -13.92 -1.01 28.30
C HIS A 36 -13.54 -1.52 26.91
N GLY A 37 -12.37 -1.11 26.43
CA GLY A 37 -11.75 -1.58 25.19
C GLY A 37 -10.91 -2.84 25.38
N LYS A 38 -11.08 -3.58 26.49
CA LYS A 38 -10.48 -4.91 26.65
C LYS A 38 -11.02 -5.93 25.62
N ASP A 39 -12.06 -5.56 24.87
CA ASP A 39 -12.53 -6.25 23.64
C ASP A 39 -12.14 -5.52 22.33
N SER A 40 -11.41 -4.41 22.40
CA SER A 40 -10.93 -3.64 21.25
C SER A 40 -9.42 -3.82 21.12
N ASP A 41 -9.06 -4.83 20.34
CA ASP A 41 -7.69 -5.18 19.93
C ASP A 41 -6.90 -3.90 19.57
N LEU A 42 -5.91 -3.55 20.40
CA LEU A 42 -5.02 -2.41 20.19
C LEU A 42 -4.11 -2.71 18.98
N MET A 43 -4.63 -2.44 17.79
CA MET A 43 -3.82 -2.35 16.58
C MET A 43 -2.91 -1.13 16.69
N LEU A 44 -1.68 -1.34 17.17
CA LEU A 44 -0.55 -0.54 16.69
C LEU A 44 -0.59 -0.54 15.15
N PRO A 45 -0.23 0.57 14.48
CA PRO A 45 -0.02 0.57 13.04
C PRO A 45 1.32 -0.12 12.75
N SER A 46 1.38 -1.42 13.01
CA SER A 46 2.44 -2.29 12.52
C SER A 46 1.77 -3.46 11.85
N ILE A 47 1.60 -3.33 10.54
CA ILE A 47 1.73 -4.38 9.52
C ILE A 47 1.47 -5.79 10.10
N ARG A 48 0.25 -6.07 10.56
CA ARG A 48 -0.18 -7.45 10.73
C ARG A 48 -0.72 -7.92 9.39
N GLN A 49 0.03 -8.85 8.83
CA GLN A 49 -0.34 -9.67 7.70
C GLN A 49 -1.81 -10.07 7.78
N TYR A 50 -2.46 -10.01 6.63
CA TYR A 50 -3.79 -10.55 6.42
C TYR A 50 -3.81 -12.03 6.87
N VAL A 51 -4.33 -12.30 8.05
CA VAL A 51 -4.84 -13.64 8.38
C VAL A 51 -6.28 -13.40 8.77
N VAL A 52 -7.13 -13.45 7.74
CA VAL A 52 -8.58 -13.34 7.88
C VAL A 52 -9.07 -14.57 8.67
N LYS A 53 -9.14 -14.44 10.00
CA LYS A 53 -9.96 -15.30 10.85
C LYS A 53 -11.36 -14.69 10.86
N ARG A 54 -12.20 -15.14 9.93
CA ARG A 54 -13.51 -14.57 9.62
C ARG A 54 -14.58 -15.13 10.56
N ASN A 55 -15.02 -14.35 11.55
CA ASN A 55 -16.37 -14.49 12.12
C ASN A 55 -17.33 -13.54 11.39
N GLY A 56 -18.54 -14.05 11.13
CA GLY A 56 -19.43 -13.60 10.07
C GLY A 56 -19.96 -12.17 10.24
N THR A 57 -19.57 -11.30 9.32
CA THR A 57 -20.30 -10.07 8.99
C THR A 57 -20.35 -9.87 7.48
N PHE A 58 -21.32 -9.08 7.03
CA PHE A 58 -21.80 -8.83 5.66
C PHE A 58 -20.73 -8.83 4.55
N PHE A 59 -19.53 -8.34 4.83
CA PHE A 59 -18.36 -8.36 3.93
C PHE A 59 -17.93 -9.77 3.46
N GLY A 60 -18.20 -10.81 4.25
CA GLY A 60 -17.94 -12.19 3.87
C GLY A 60 -18.77 -12.67 2.67
N LYS A 61 -19.98 -12.14 2.47
CA LYS A 61 -20.82 -12.45 1.30
C LYS A 61 -20.29 -11.77 0.04
N ILE A 62 -19.85 -10.52 0.14
CA ILE A 62 -19.36 -9.75 -1.01
C ILE A 62 -18.11 -10.41 -1.62
N MET A 63 -17.20 -10.93 -0.77
CA MET A 63 -15.98 -11.59 -1.26
C MET A 63 -16.23 -12.94 -1.96
N LYS A 64 -17.37 -13.62 -1.70
CA LYS A 64 -17.73 -14.87 -2.40
C LYS A 64 -18.03 -14.65 -3.88
N HIS A 65 -18.46 -13.45 -4.26
CA HIS A 65 -18.70 -13.09 -5.66
C HIS A 65 -17.43 -12.61 -6.38
N VAL A 66 -16.35 -12.33 -5.63
CA VAL A 66 -15.09 -11.77 -6.16
C VAL A 66 -13.99 -12.83 -6.27
N TRP A 67 -14.08 -13.96 -5.56
CA TRP A 67 -13.14 -15.09 -5.69
C TRP A 67 -13.87 -16.39 -5.97
N PRO A 68 -13.76 -16.96 -7.20
CA PRO A 68 -14.19 -18.33 -7.47
C PRO A 68 -13.23 -19.31 -6.78
N THR A 69 -13.53 -19.70 -5.55
CA THR A 69 -12.93 -20.90 -4.94
C THR A 69 -13.51 -22.11 -5.65
N ARG A 70 -12.75 -22.77 -6.55
CA ARG A 70 -13.14 -24.09 -7.07
C ARG A 70 -13.08 -25.12 -5.92
N PRO A 71 -14.03 -26.06 -5.89
CA PRO A 71 -13.63 -27.41 -6.28
C PRO A 71 -14.68 -28.18 -7.12
N SER A 72 -14.13 -29.08 -7.93
CA SER A 72 -14.71 -30.30 -8.54
C SER A 72 -15.61 -30.20 -9.78
N ASP A 73 -15.28 -31.11 -10.70
CA ASP A 73 -15.93 -31.49 -11.95
C ASP A 73 -17.46 -31.43 -11.93
N VAL A 74 -18.06 -30.87 -12.99
CA VAL A 74 -19.20 -31.43 -13.71
C VAL A 74 -19.36 -30.64 -15.03
N SER A 75 -19.39 -31.39 -16.12
CA SER A 75 -19.67 -30.94 -17.48
C SER A 75 -21.01 -30.20 -17.58
N GLN A 76 -21.01 -28.95 -18.02
CA GLN A 76 -22.19 -28.29 -18.60
C GLN A 76 -21.79 -27.42 -19.79
N LYS A 77 -22.19 -27.90 -20.97
CA LYS A 77 -22.15 -27.23 -22.25
C LYS A 77 -23.24 -26.16 -22.30
N THR A 78 -22.88 -24.90 -22.14
CA THR A 78 -23.75 -23.77 -22.52
C THR A 78 -22.92 -22.68 -23.18
N THR A 79 -23.15 -22.52 -24.48
CA THR A 79 -22.60 -21.48 -25.34
C THR A 79 -23.17 -20.12 -24.92
N ALA A 80 -22.45 -19.40 -24.09
CA ALA A 80 -22.54 -17.96 -23.93
C ALA A 80 -21.11 -17.43 -24.07
N THR A 81 -20.91 -16.39 -24.87
CA THR A 81 -19.61 -15.72 -25.04
C THR A 81 -19.18 -15.11 -23.71
N SER A 82 -18.67 -15.96 -22.84
CA SER A 82 -18.07 -15.63 -21.56
C SER A 82 -16.66 -15.18 -21.87
N ALA A 83 -16.40 -13.89 -21.75
CA ALA A 83 -15.03 -13.39 -21.70
C ALA A 83 -14.35 -14.10 -20.53
N LYS A 84 -13.58 -15.15 -20.85
CA LYS A 84 -12.83 -15.92 -19.87
C LYS A 84 -12.02 -14.94 -19.03
N PRO A 85 -12.12 -14.96 -17.69
CA PRO A 85 -11.28 -14.14 -16.83
C PRO A 85 -9.82 -14.35 -17.24
N LEU A 86 -9.07 -13.27 -17.44
CA LEU A 86 -7.64 -13.37 -17.74
C LEU A 86 -6.98 -14.17 -16.62
N GLU A 87 -6.31 -15.25 -16.99
CA GLU A 87 -5.56 -16.07 -16.05
C GLU A 87 -4.41 -15.26 -15.42
N LEU A 88 -3.95 -15.68 -14.25
CA LEU A 88 -2.74 -15.13 -13.67
C LEU A 88 -1.54 -15.42 -14.56
N CYS A 89 -0.62 -14.47 -14.68
CA CYS A 89 0.64 -14.71 -15.39
C CYS A 89 1.44 -15.84 -14.69
N PRO A 90 2.21 -16.64 -15.45
CA PRO A 90 3.07 -17.68 -14.87
C PRO A 90 4.11 -17.07 -13.92
N ASP A 91 4.54 -17.85 -12.93
CA ASP A 91 5.52 -17.39 -11.93
C ASP A 91 6.87 -17.04 -12.55
N THR A 92 7.28 -17.78 -13.59
CA THR A 92 8.45 -17.44 -14.40
C THR A 92 7.98 -16.89 -15.74
N PRO A 93 8.34 -15.64 -16.10
CA PRO A 93 7.97 -15.09 -17.40
C PRO A 93 8.62 -15.90 -18.54
N PRO A 94 7.87 -16.26 -19.58
CA PRO A 94 8.36 -17.16 -20.64
C PRO A 94 9.38 -16.49 -21.58
N ASN A 95 9.41 -15.15 -21.62
CA ASN A 95 10.22 -14.37 -22.56
C ASN A 95 11.57 -13.93 -21.94
N LEU A 96 12.10 -14.69 -20.99
CA LEU A 96 13.42 -14.43 -20.42
C LEU A 96 14.50 -14.89 -21.40
N VAL A 97 15.27 -13.94 -21.93
CA VAL A 97 16.37 -14.19 -22.88
C VAL A 97 17.70 -14.54 -22.20
N GLY A 98 17.79 -14.38 -20.87
CA GLY A 98 19.01 -14.60 -20.10
C GLY A 98 19.87 -13.34 -19.95
N PRO A 99 21.18 -13.49 -19.67
CA PRO A 99 22.11 -12.37 -19.52
C PRO A 99 22.21 -11.54 -20.81
N LEU A 100 22.11 -10.22 -20.67
CA LEU A 100 22.23 -9.26 -21.77
C LEU A 100 23.52 -8.44 -21.62
N PRO A 101 24.30 -8.21 -22.70
CA PRO A 101 25.43 -7.29 -22.67
C PRO A 101 24.94 -5.85 -22.49
N VAL A 102 25.58 -5.09 -21.59
CA VAL A 102 25.24 -3.70 -21.29
C VAL A 102 26.42 -2.81 -21.65
N GLU A 103 26.21 -1.88 -22.57
CA GLU A 103 27.20 -0.91 -23.05
C GLU A 103 26.69 0.51 -22.80
N PHE A 104 27.56 1.41 -22.32
CA PHE A 104 27.23 2.80 -22.01
C PHE A 104 27.75 3.80 -23.04
N GLU A 105 28.59 3.36 -23.98
CA GLU A 105 29.23 4.23 -24.98
C GLU A 105 28.30 4.56 -26.17
N THR A 106 27.09 4.01 -26.18
CA THR A 106 26.10 4.29 -27.23
C THR A 106 25.38 5.60 -26.97
N LYS A 107 25.35 6.49 -27.97
CA LYS A 107 24.42 7.63 -27.98
C LYS A 107 23.01 7.11 -28.22
N ARG A 108 22.18 7.08 -27.18
CA ARG A 108 20.78 6.65 -27.23
C ARG A 108 19.91 7.85 -26.81
N THR A 109 18.93 8.20 -27.63
CA THR A 109 17.94 9.23 -27.29
C THR A 109 16.70 8.61 -26.65
N LEU A 110 15.93 9.39 -25.91
CA LEU A 110 14.66 8.91 -25.34
C LEU A 110 13.62 8.65 -26.43
N GLU A 111 13.69 9.38 -27.54
CA GLU A 111 12.88 9.20 -28.73
C GLU A 111 13.11 7.83 -29.36
N ASP A 112 14.37 7.40 -29.48
CA ASP A 112 14.71 6.06 -29.99
C ASP A 112 14.10 4.96 -29.13
N VAL A 113 14.18 5.11 -27.80
CA VAL A 113 13.59 4.16 -26.85
C VAL A 113 12.06 4.16 -26.98
N ARG A 114 11.45 5.35 -27.09
CA ARG A 114 9.99 5.46 -27.27
C ARG A 114 9.51 4.83 -28.57
N ASN A 115 10.28 4.93 -29.65
CA ASN A 115 9.94 4.27 -30.91
C ASN A 115 10.04 2.75 -30.80
N GLN A 116 10.99 2.23 -30.02
CA GLN A 116 11.19 0.79 -29.84
C GLN A 116 10.16 0.14 -28.91
N VAL A 117 9.86 0.75 -27.75
CA VAL A 117 9.02 0.12 -26.71
C VAL A 117 7.79 0.94 -26.32
N GLY A 118 7.64 2.16 -26.83
CA GLY A 118 6.59 3.09 -26.40
C GLY A 118 5.17 2.63 -26.75
N SER A 119 4.99 1.74 -27.72
CA SER A 119 3.68 1.15 -28.02
C SER A 119 3.15 0.24 -26.90
N LEU A 120 4.05 -0.33 -26.09
CA LEU A 120 3.73 -1.19 -24.96
C LEU A 120 3.54 -0.40 -23.66
N LEU A 121 4.09 0.82 -23.60
CA LEU A 121 4.11 1.66 -22.41
C LEU A 121 2.99 2.69 -22.43
N GLN A 122 2.38 2.92 -21.28
CA GLN A 122 1.49 4.04 -21.03
C GLN A 122 2.28 5.27 -20.55
N GLN A 123 1.63 6.43 -20.55
CA GLN A 123 2.19 7.68 -20.04
C GLN A 123 2.77 7.48 -18.62
N GLY A 124 3.97 8.01 -18.38
CA GLY A 124 4.68 7.87 -17.11
C GLY A 124 5.35 6.50 -16.90
N GLY A 125 5.62 5.75 -17.98
CA GLY A 125 6.37 4.49 -17.92
C GLY A 125 5.58 3.31 -17.35
N ARG A 126 4.25 3.41 -17.32
CA ARG A 126 3.40 2.34 -16.78
C ARG A 126 3.25 1.22 -17.81
N PHE A 127 3.42 -0.02 -17.34
CA PHE A 127 3.23 -1.22 -18.16
C PHE A 127 2.20 -2.14 -17.51
N LYS A 128 1.28 -2.69 -18.32
CA LYS A 128 0.34 -3.73 -17.90
C LYS A 128 0.17 -4.75 -19.04
N PRO A 129 0.46 -6.05 -18.81
CA PRO A 129 0.22 -7.08 -19.81
C PRO A 129 -1.28 -7.18 -20.14
N SER A 130 -1.60 -7.33 -21.43
CA SER A 130 -2.98 -7.45 -21.93
C SER A 130 -3.50 -8.89 -21.94
N ASN A 131 -2.60 -9.87 -21.87
CA ASN A 131 -2.89 -11.29 -22.01
C ASN A 131 -3.07 -12.04 -20.68
N CYS A 132 -2.57 -11.49 -19.57
CA CYS A 132 -2.67 -12.11 -18.24
C CYS A 132 -2.67 -11.05 -17.13
N ILE A 133 -3.11 -11.44 -15.94
CA ILE A 133 -3.07 -10.58 -14.75
C ILE A 133 -1.73 -10.80 -14.04
N ALA A 134 -0.89 -9.77 -14.02
CA ALA A 134 0.40 -9.80 -13.32
C ALA A 134 0.19 -10.00 -11.82
N ARG A 135 0.91 -10.95 -11.22
CA ARG A 135 0.90 -11.21 -9.78
C ARG A 135 1.55 -10.08 -8.97
N GLN A 136 2.54 -9.42 -9.56
CA GLN A 136 3.36 -8.41 -8.90
C GLN A 136 2.99 -7.00 -9.37
N LYS A 137 2.77 -6.09 -8.41
CA LYS A 137 2.57 -4.66 -8.65
C LYS A 137 3.77 -3.91 -8.08
N VAL A 138 4.64 -3.43 -8.96
CA VAL A 138 5.90 -2.75 -8.59
C VAL A 138 5.87 -1.28 -9.00
N SER A 139 6.53 -0.44 -8.20
CA SER A 139 6.76 0.97 -8.49
C SER A 139 8.25 1.24 -8.29
N PRO A 140 9.07 1.31 -9.35
CA PRO A 140 10.48 1.60 -9.21
C PRO A 140 10.66 3.04 -8.70
N TYR A 141 11.57 3.22 -7.76
CA TYR A 141 12.01 4.52 -7.27
C TYR A 141 13.47 4.71 -7.68
N ILE A 142 13.75 5.81 -8.38
CA ILE A 142 15.09 6.19 -8.84
C ILE A 142 15.40 7.55 -8.22
N GLU A 143 16.54 7.64 -7.53
CA GLU A 143 17.05 8.90 -7.01
C GLU A 143 17.86 9.61 -8.09
N ASP A 144 17.57 10.90 -8.32
CA ASP A 144 18.34 11.74 -9.23
C ASP A 144 18.73 13.04 -8.52
N ARG A 145 20.02 13.42 -8.61
CA ARG A 145 20.58 14.66 -8.04
C ARG A 145 21.26 15.55 -9.08
N GLY A 146 21.10 15.27 -10.37
CA GLY A 146 21.69 16.07 -11.44
C GLY A 146 22.34 15.20 -12.51
N SER A 147 21.56 14.27 -13.09
CA SER A 147 21.96 13.56 -14.28
C SER A 147 21.88 14.49 -15.52
N SER A 148 23.02 14.71 -16.18
CA SER A 148 23.07 15.47 -17.43
C SER A 148 22.83 14.51 -18.59
N PHE A 149 21.64 14.58 -19.18
CA PHE A 149 21.36 13.96 -20.47
C PHE A 149 22.04 14.79 -21.56
N LYS A 150 22.99 14.19 -22.27
CA LYS A 150 23.79 14.82 -23.32
C LYS A 150 23.39 14.34 -24.71
#